data_AF-A0A8H6WJA4-F1
#
_entry.id   AF-A0A8H6WJA4-F1
#
_cell.length_a   1.000
_cell.length_b   1.000
_cell.length_c   1.000
_cell.angle_alpha   90.00
_cell.angle_beta   90.00
_cell.angle_gamma   90.00
#
_symmetry.space_group_name_H-M   'P 1'
#
loop_
_entity.id
_entity.type
_entity.pdbx_description
1 polymer ?
#
loop_
_entity_poly.entity_id
_entity_poly.type
_entity_poly.pdbx_seq_one_letter_code
_entity_poly.pdbx_strand_id
1 'polypeptide(L)'
;MAEPFLFIPEPPAPPSPFHGFYSTTPHPTSPFLPPSPLLHAASPFLGTPSLPSGSSASAPGSPQPFVPHGIFWAGSAVGSPNLAPPVFDPRFAPFSVPQRQRTTSWHAQPVAPGTPFMSPVVPNLPPLFSPRGTPAFGLPPASPWLGATGPDPWAAASLFAPAPAPAIPPVHPCLDGAIETPLFHFDLALKSFSPLRIISAAQNVKAELTSEELREPAFYPTRTAVRIMHPRLAFYPIDLNQPELAEGVAAAAFPPIALGDVLVAIHRSLHTRITPDDWEVLSQEEQAAVGQAFTRRCRNEAAASTGGVPAAHWKEIETAERNEGVKRVDFLVGKTMFKGLVRSEEDPDGVFRFISD
;
A
#
# COMPACT_ATOMS: atom_id res chain seq x y z
N MET A 1 39.00 -2.36 -38.90
CA MET A 1 39.64 -3.67 -38.74
C MET A 1 39.36 -4.12 -37.32
N ALA A 2 38.49 -5.11 -37.15
CA ALA A 2 38.01 -5.57 -35.85
C ALA A 2 39.03 -6.52 -35.23
N GLU A 3 39.39 -6.29 -33.97
CA GLU A 3 40.26 -7.20 -33.22
C GLU A 3 39.51 -8.47 -32.80
N PRO A 4 40.20 -9.63 -32.78
CA PRO A 4 39.58 -10.90 -32.37
C PRO A 4 39.44 -10.97 -30.84
N PHE A 5 38.20 -11.19 -30.38
CA PHE A 5 37.92 -11.50 -28.98
C PHE A 5 38.48 -12.88 -28.60
N LEU A 6 39.42 -12.89 -27.67
CA LEU A 6 40.07 -14.08 -27.15
C LEU A 6 39.31 -14.50 -25.87
N PHE A 7 38.52 -15.57 -25.97
CA PHE A 7 37.77 -16.11 -24.84
C PHE A 7 38.71 -16.93 -23.94
N ILE A 8 38.97 -16.42 -22.74
CA ILE A 8 39.76 -17.13 -21.71
C ILE A 8 38.75 -17.77 -20.75
N PRO A 9 38.64 -19.11 -20.70
CA PRO A 9 37.75 -19.77 -19.76
C PRO A 9 38.24 -19.56 -18.32
N GLU A 10 37.32 -19.11 -17.48
CA GLU A 10 37.54 -18.88 -16.04
C GLU A 10 37.78 -20.21 -15.32
N PRO A 11 38.84 -20.34 -14.50
CA PRO A 11 39.10 -21.57 -13.76
C PRO A 11 38.07 -21.79 -12.66
N PRO A 12 37.67 -23.05 -12.38
CA PRO A 12 36.66 -23.36 -11.38
C PRO A 12 37.10 -22.92 -9.98
N ALA A 13 36.20 -22.26 -9.26
CA ALA A 13 36.42 -21.78 -7.91
C ALA A 13 36.80 -22.93 -6.94
N PRO A 14 37.77 -22.73 -6.02
CA PRO A 14 38.11 -23.73 -5.03
C PRO A 14 36.96 -23.94 -4.03
N PRO A 15 36.72 -25.19 -3.59
CA PRO A 15 35.63 -25.52 -2.66
C PRO A 15 35.83 -24.83 -1.31
N SER A 16 34.74 -24.28 -0.77
CA SER A 16 34.74 -23.62 0.54
C SER A 16 34.93 -24.64 1.69
N PRO A 17 35.68 -24.29 2.75
CA PRO A 17 36.07 -25.24 3.80
C PRO A 17 35.04 -25.44 4.93
N PHE A 18 33.76 -25.14 4.70
CA PHE A 18 32.71 -25.25 5.74
C PHE A 18 31.58 -26.20 5.35
N HIS A 19 31.89 -27.49 5.23
CA HIS A 19 30.90 -28.55 5.43
C HIS A 19 31.55 -29.76 6.11
N GLY A 20 31.59 -29.69 7.44
CA GLY A 20 31.95 -30.81 8.30
C GLY A 20 30.70 -31.47 8.87
N PHE A 21 30.71 -32.81 8.78
CA PHE A 21 30.06 -33.77 9.68
C PHE A 21 28.54 -33.96 9.59
N TYR A 22 28.10 -34.78 8.63
CA TYR A 22 27.27 -35.97 8.92
C TYR A 22 27.49 -37.04 7.82
N SER A 23 28.49 -37.88 8.07
CA SER A 23 28.81 -39.15 7.39
C SER A 23 27.69 -40.19 7.62
N THR A 24 27.05 -40.67 6.55
CA THR A 24 27.21 -42.00 5.92
C THR A 24 27.00 -43.24 6.82
N THR A 25 25.97 -44.02 6.48
CA THR A 25 25.96 -45.49 6.64
C THR A 25 25.63 -46.12 5.28
N PRO A 26 26.41 -47.10 4.80
CA PRO A 26 26.11 -47.84 3.58
C PRO A 26 25.33 -49.12 3.95
N HIS A 27 24.15 -49.31 3.37
CA HIS A 27 23.48 -50.61 3.39
C HIS A 27 23.63 -51.33 2.04
N PRO A 28 24.04 -52.61 2.06
CA PRO A 28 24.24 -53.40 0.85
C PRO A 28 22.92 -53.91 0.27
N THR A 29 22.96 -54.08 -1.06
CA THR A 29 22.01 -54.77 -1.94
C THR A 29 21.46 -56.09 -1.37
N SER A 30 20.13 -56.23 -1.38
CA SER A 30 19.42 -57.51 -1.22
C SER A 30 18.53 -57.76 -2.45
N PRO A 31 18.81 -58.78 -3.27
CA PRO A 31 17.90 -59.26 -4.30
C PRO A 31 17.04 -60.42 -3.76
N PHE A 32 15.81 -60.54 -4.28
CA PHE A 32 14.80 -61.57 -3.98
C PHE A 32 13.96 -61.37 -2.71
N LEU A 33 12.70 -60.95 -2.91
CA LEU A 33 11.48 -61.67 -2.46
C LEU A 33 10.23 -61.03 -3.15
N PRO A 34 9.27 -61.83 -3.67
CA PRO A 34 8.12 -61.37 -4.47
C PRO A 34 6.95 -60.82 -3.62
N PRO A 35 5.97 -60.12 -4.23
CA PRO A 35 4.83 -59.57 -3.50
C PRO A 35 3.83 -60.66 -3.11
N SER A 36 3.45 -60.71 -1.83
CA SER A 36 2.31 -61.51 -1.37
C SER A 36 1.28 -60.61 -0.67
N PRO A 37 0.00 -60.68 -1.06
CA PRO A 37 -1.10 -59.95 -0.42
C PRO A 37 -1.69 -60.76 0.73
N LEU A 38 -2.52 -60.10 1.55
CA LEU A 38 -3.35 -60.64 2.64
C LEU A 38 -2.58 -60.95 3.94
N LEU A 39 -2.84 -60.18 4.99
CA LEU A 39 -3.63 -60.64 6.14
C LEU A 39 -3.80 -59.51 7.17
N HIS A 40 -4.94 -59.61 7.86
CA HIS A 40 -5.53 -58.63 8.76
C HIS A 40 -4.72 -58.34 10.02
N ALA A 41 -4.81 -57.10 10.51
CA ALA A 41 -4.74 -56.81 11.94
C ALA A 41 -5.78 -55.74 12.28
N ALA A 42 -6.67 -56.12 13.19
CA ALA A 42 -7.80 -55.35 13.69
C ALA A 42 -7.36 -54.15 14.52
N SER A 43 -8.12 -53.05 14.45
CA SER A 43 -7.99 -51.91 15.36
C SER A 43 -9.19 -51.86 16.33
N PRO A 44 -8.97 -51.84 17.66
CA PRO A 44 -10.00 -51.97 18.68
C PRO A 44 -10.39 -50.62 19.29
N PHE A 45 -11.07 -49.75 18.54
CA PHE A 45 -11.79 -48.60 19.11
C PHE A 45 -13.12 -48.38 18.38
N LEU A 46 -14.08 -49.24 18.73
CA LEU A 46 -15.51 -49.00 18.58
C LEU A 46 -15.96 -48.08 19.72
N GLY A 47 -16.51 -46.92 19.35
CA GLY A 47 -17.14 -45.98 20.27
C GLY A 47 -18.14 -45.12 19.50
N THR A 48 -19.30 -45.71 19.19
CA THR A 48 -20.45 -44.99 18.65
C THR A 48 -21.27 -44.38 19.79
N PRO A 49 -21.52 -43.05 19.82
CA PRO A 49 -22.62 -42.51 20.60
C PRO A 49 -23.93 -42.62 19.79
N SER A 50 -24.91 -43.29 20.37
CA SER A 50 -26.29 -43.35 19.91
C SER A 50 -26.99 -42.00 20.10
N LEU A 51 -27.57 -41.47 19.02
CA LEU A 51 -28.50 -40.34 19.06
C LEU A 51 -29.94 -40.86 19.24
N PRO A 52 -30.81 -40.16 20.00
CA PRO A 52 -32.20 -40.54 20.16
C PRO A 52 -33.03 -40.20 18.92
N SER A 53 -33.87 -41.16 18.52
CA SER A 53 -34.91 -41.01 17.50
C SER A 53 -35.89 -39.89 17.84
N GLY A 54 -36.07 -38.98 16.89
CA GLY A 54 -37.19 -38.03 16.81
C GLY A 54 -37.67 -37.93 15.38
N SER A 55 -38.79 -38.59 15.10
CA SER A 55 -39.79 -38.36 14.03
C SER A 55 -40.00 -36.86 13.71
N SER A 56 -40.35 -36.36 12.53
CA SER A 56 -40.85 -36.89 11.25
C SER A 56 -41.10 -35.69 10.32
N ALA A 57 -41.03 -35.90 8.99
CA ALA A 57 -41.59 -35.08 7.89
C ALA A 57 -41.06 -33.63 7.72
N SER A 58 -40.35 -33.28 6.65
CA SER A 58 -40.93 -32.96 5.33
C SER A 58 -39.81 -32.87 4.27
N ALA A 59 -40.13 -33.21 3.02
CA ALA A 59 -39.22 -33.32 1.87
C ALA A 59 -38.92 -31.95 1.18
N PRO A 60 -38.22 -31.90 0.03
CA PRO A 60 -36.97 -31.15 -0.14
C PRO A 60 -37.14 -29.83 -0.90
N GLY A 61 -36.52 -28.76 -0.39
CA GLY A 61 -36.35 -27.48 -1.10
C GLY A 61 -34.91 -27.34 -1.59
N SER A 62 -34.77 -27.15 -2.90
CA SER A 62 -33.54 -26.84 -3.64
C SER A 62 -32.72 -25.72 -2.98
N PRO A 63 -31.37 -25.77 -2.97
CA PRO A 63 -30.57 -24.66 -2.48
C PRO A 63 -30.70 -23.46 -3.44
N GLN A 64 -31.35 -22.41 -2.97
CA GLN A 64 -31.36 -21.10 -3.64
C GLN A 64 -29.94 -20.51 -3.59
N PRO A 65 -29.43 -19.91 -4.68
CA PRO A 65 -28.16 -19.21 -4.66
C PRO A 65 -28.28 -17.97 -3.77
N PHE A 66 -27.31 -17.82 -2.87
CA PHE A 66 -27.16 -16.66 -2.01
C PHE A 66 -26.91 -15.41 -2.88
N VAL A 67 -27.91 -14.52 -2.97
CA VAL A 67 -27.77 -13.22 -3.61
C VAL A 67 -27.22 -12.24 -2.56
N PRO A 68 -25.96 -11.78 -2.65
CA PRO A 68 -25.46 -10.78 -1.73
C PRO A 68 -26.24 -9.50 -1.95
N HIS A 69 -26.94 -9.05 -0.91
CA HIS A 69 -27.64 -7.77 -0.92
C HIS A 69 -26.59 -6.68 -1.14
N GLY A 70 -26.74 -5.93 -2.24
CA GLY A 70 -25.96 -4.75 -2.51
C GLY A 70 -26.03 -3.80 -1.32
N ILE A 71 -24.87 -3.43 -0.81
CA ILE A 71 -24.73 -2.39 0.21
C ILE A 71 -25.12 -1.08 -0.47
N PHE A 72 -26.40 -0.73 -0.34
CA PHE A 72 -26.90 0.60 -0.64
C PHE A 72 -26.18 1.59 0.28
N TRP A 73 -25.72 2.67 -0.34
CA TRP A 73 -25.22 3.87 0.31
C TRP A 73 -26.11 4.30 1.47
N ALA A 74 -25.63 4.15 2.71
CA ALA A 74 -26.17 4.87 3.86
C ALA A 74 -25.40 6.18 4.01
N GLY A 75 -25.77 7.16 3.18
CA GLY A 75 -25.52 8.56 3.48
C GLY A 75 -26.31 8.98 4.71
N SER A 76 -25.74 9.89 5.49
CA SER A 76 -26.38 10.57 6.61
C SER A 76 -27.84 10.93 6.31
N ALA A 77 -28.78 10.28 7.00
CA ALA A 77 -30.17 10.69 7.03
C ALA A 77 -30.30 11.96 7.89
N VAL A 78 -30.21 13.12 7.25
CA VAL A 78 -30.75 14.37 7.78
C VAL A 78 -32.19 14.46 7.29
N GLY A 79 -33.14 14.43 8.23
CA GLY A 79 -34.51 14.90 8.03
C GLY A 79 -35.58 13.82 7.91
N SER A 80 -36.12 13.37 9.04
CA SER A 80 -37.53 12.95 9.14
C SER A 80 -38.24 13.85 10.15
N PRO A 81 -39.40 14.45 9.81
CA PRO A 81 -40.15 15.29 10.72
C PRO A 81 -41.00 14.43 11.67
N ASN A 82 -41.11 14.88 12.93
CA ASN A 82 -42.12 14.48 13.91
C ASN A 82 -42.22 13.00 14.29
N LEU A 83 -41.43 12.58 15.29
CA LEU A 83 -41.86 11.60 16.30
C LEU A 83 -41.30 12.01 17.67
N ALA A 84 -42.13 11.84 18.69
CA ALA A 84 -41.97 12.30 20.08
C ALA A 84 -40.62 11.94 20.75
N PRO A 85 -40.18 12.69 21.78
CA PRO A 85 -38.95 12.39 22.50
C PRO A 85 -39.05 11.01 23.20
N PRO A 86 -38.01 10.17 23.15
CA PRO A 86 -38.02 8.89 23.84
C PRO A 86 -38.03 9.11 25.35
N VAL A 87 -38.95 8.41 26.02
CA VAL A 87 -39.01 8.27 27.47
C VAL A 87 -37.77 7.49 27.94
N PHE A 88 -37.02 8.10 28.85
CA PHE A 88 -35.81 7.52 29.44
C PHE A 88 -36.19 6.41 30.43
N ASP A 89 -35.84 5.15 30.13
CA ASP A 89 -35.98 4.01 31.04
C ASP A 89 -34.72 3.88 31.92
N PRO A 90 -34.80 4.10 33.25
CA PRO A 90 -33.64 4.11 34.15
C PRO A 90 -33.11 2.71 34.51
N ARG A 91 -33.56 1.63 33.85
CA ARG A 91 -33.19 0.25 34.21
C ARG A 91 -32.00 -0.35 33.45
N PHE A 92 -31.44 0.37 32.49
CA PHE A 92 -30.21 -0.04 31.79
C PHE A 92 -29.07 0.95 32.08
N ALA A 93 -28.42 0.78 33.23
CA ALA A 93 -27.15 1.46 33.51
C ALA A 93 -26.05 0.85 32.61
N PRO A 94 -25.25 1.67 31.91
CA PRO A 94 -24.12 1.17 31.14
C PRO A 94 -22.96 0.79 32.06
N PHE A 95 -22.24 -0.25 31.64
CA PHE A 95 -20.96 -0.66 32.20
C PHE A 95 -20.05 0.56 32.41
N SER A 96 -19.62 0.76 33.66
CA SER A 96 -18.56 1.70 34.01
C SER A 96 -17.29 1.33 33.26
N VAL A 97 -16.97 2.07 32.21
CA VAL A 97 -15.68 1.98 31.54
C VAL A 97 -14.62 2.47 32.55
N PRO A 98 -13.61 1.66 32.92
CA PRO A 98 -12.57 2.12 33.82
C PRO A 98 -11.85 3.29 33.14
N GLN A 99 -11.93 4.45 33.78
CA GLN A 99 -11.31 5.68 33.34
C GLN A 99 -9.79 5.47 33.33
N ARG A 100 -9.21 5.26 32.15
CA ARG A 100 -7.76 5.11 31.97
C ARG A 100 -7.09 6.40 32.46
N GLN A 101 -6.45 6.34 33.62
CA GLN A 101 -5.60 7.43 34.12
C GLN A 101 -4.54 7.73 33.06
N ARG A 102 -4.55 8.97 32.55
CA ARG A 102 -3.48 9.46 31.68
C ARG A 102 -2.20 9.45 32.51
N THR A 103 -1.27 8.57 32.16
CA THR A 103 0.09 8.62 32.68
C THR A 103 0.71 9.94 32.23
N THR A 104 1.25 10.68 33.19
CA THR A 104 1.99 11.91 33.01
C THR A 104 3.14 11.66 32.02
N SER A 105 3.13 12.38 30.91
CA SER A 105 4.19 12.38 29.91
C SER A 105 5.52 12.83 30.54
N TRP A 106 6.58 12.06 30.27
CA TRP A 106 7.93 12.17 30.82
C TRP A 106 8.73 13.46 30.49
N HIS A 107 8.07 14.54 30.07
CA HIS A 107 8.72 15.81 29.69
C HIS A 107 8.32 17.04 30.51
N ALA A 108 7.51 16.89 31.56
CA ALA A 108 7.27 17.98 32.51
C ALA A 108 8.36 17.96 33.59
N GLN A 109 9.52 18.53 33.31
CA GLN A 109 10.47 18.94 34.35
C GLN A 109 9.88 20.15 35.07
N PRO A 110 9.64 20.09 36.40
CA PRO A 110 9.34 21.29 37.17
C PRO A 110 10.61 22.14 37.23
N VAL A 111 10.54 23.35 36.67
CA VAL A 111 11.59 24.37 36.80
C VAL A 111 11.66 24.77 38.28
N ALA A 112 12.68 24.28 38.98
CA ALA A 112 13.03 24.78 40.30
C ALA A 112 13.77 26.13 40.18
N PRO A 113 13.52 27.10 41.07
CA PRO A 113 14.21 28.38 41.04
C PRO A 113 15.57 28.28 41.75
N GLY A 114 16.63 28.63 41.01
CA GLY A 114 17.85 29.24 41.57
C GLY A 114 18.97 28.30 42.03
N THR A 115 20.01 28.20 41.20
CA THR A 115 21.42 28.19 41.65
C THR A 115 22.33 28.85 40.59
N PRO A 116 23.30 29.70 40.99
CA PRO A 116 24.27 30.29 40.07
C PRO A 116 25.56 29.44 40.08
N PHE A 117 25.72 28.56 39.09
CA PHE A 117 26.99 27.84 38.92
C PHE A 117 27.42 27.82 37.45
N MET A 118 28.44 28.63 37.20
CA MET A 118 29.55 28.50 36.24
C MET A 118 29.32 27.65 34.99
N SER A 119 29.18 28.33 33.86
CA SER A 119 29.36 27.79 32.52
C SER A 119 30.79 27.25 32.33
N PRO A 120 30.99 26.00 31.88
CA PRO A 120 32.28 25.61 31.34
C PRO A 120 32.47 26.28 29.96
N VAL A 121 33.56 27.01 29.86
CA VAL A 121 34.13 27.54 28.61
C VAL A 121 34.33 26.39 27.63
N VAL A 122 33.60 26.41 26.51
CA VAL A 122 33.84 25.50 25.39
C VAL A 122 35.03 26.06 24.59
N PRO A 123 36.11 25.29 24.36
CA PRO A 123 37.23 25.75 23.56
C PRO A 123 36.80 25.86 22.08
N ASN A 124 37.04 27.07 21.56
CA ASN A 124 36.94 27.46 20.16
C ASN A 124 37.74 26.48 19.28
N LEU A 125 37.05 25.63 18.52
CA LEU A 125 37.66 24.77 17.51
C LEU A 125 37.92 25.60 16.23
N PRO A 126 39.13 25.57 15.64
CA PRO A 126 39.42 26.24 14.39
C PRO A 126 38.69 25.56 13.21
N PRO A 127 38.22 26.32 12.21
CA PRO A 127 37.55 25.77 11.04
C PRO A 127 38.55 24.98 10.19
N LEU A 128 38.47 23.66 10.23
CA LEU A 128 39.23 22.76 9.36
C LEU A 128 38.54 22.67 8.00
N PHE A 129 39.22 23.22 6.99
CA PHE A 129 39.27 22.77 5.60
C PHE A 129 37.93 22.50 4.87
N SER A 130 37.53 23.46 4.04
CA SER A 130 36.86 23.17 2.76
C SER A 130 37.89 22.65 1.75
N PRO A 131 37.73 21.44 1.18
CA PRO A 131 38.45 21.08 -0.03
C PRO A 131 37.58 21.34 -1.26
N ARG A 132 38.29 21.61 -2.35
CA ARG A 132 37.85 21.62 -3.76
C ARG A 132 37.12 22.85 -4.27
N GLY A 133 37.97 23.78 -4.71
CA GLY A 133 37.67 24.67 -5.82
C GLY A 133 37.20 23.89 -7.04
N THR A 134 36.14 24.41 -7.64
CA THR A 134 35.86 24.22 -9.06
C THR A 134 36.95 24.94 -9.85
N PRO A 135 37.54 24.31 -10.88
CA PRO A 135 38.40 25.04 -11.81
C PRO A 135 37.54 26.08 -12.52
N ALA A 136 37.88 27.34 -12.34
CA ALA A 136 37.45 28.43 -13.20
C ALA A 136 37.91 28.08 -14.63
N PHE A 137 37.01 27.51 -15.43
CA PHE A 137 37.20 27.44 -16.87
C PHE A 137 37.22 28.87 -17.40
N GLY A 138 38.32 29.17 -18.08
CA GLY A 138 38.65 30.49 -18.59
C GLY A 138 37.49 31.13 -19.34
N LEU A 139 37.27 32.40 -19.04
CA LEU A 139 36.64 33.33 -19.96
C LEU A 139 37.38 33.22 -21.31
N PRO A 140 36.67 33.10 -22.44
CA PRO A 140 37.29 33.16 -23.75
C PRO A 140 38.06 34.48 -23.89
N PRO A 141 39.18 34.50 -24.63
CA PRO A 141 39.94 35.73 -24.85
C PRO A 141 39.01 36.80 -25.41
N ALA A 142 38.98 37.93 -24.71
CA ALA A 142 38.26 39.12 -25.13
C ALA A 142 38.57 39.40 -26.60
N SER A 143 37.56 39.31 -27.45
CA SER A 143 37.66 39.69 -28.85
C SER A 143 37.99 41.18 -28.89
N PRO A 144 39.10 41.61 -29.51
CA PRO A 144 39.54 43.01 -29.53
C PRO A 144 38.73 43.89 -30.49
N TRP A 145 37.66 43.37 -31.08
CA TRP A 145 36.73 44.13 -31.92
C TRP A 145 35.65 44.82 -31.09
N LEU A 146 36.05 45.55 -30.05
CA LEU A 146 35.20 46.53 -29.36
C LEU A 146 35.21 47.86 -30.15
N GLY A 147 34.67 47.78 -31.36
CA GLY A 147 34.27 48.94 -32.14
C GLY A 147 32.77 49.17 -31.95
N ALA A 148 32.43 50.03 -30.98
CA ALA A 148 31.19 50.80 -30.92
C ALA A 148 29.92 50.17 -31.55
N THR A 149 29.44 49.06 -31.00
CA THR A 149 28.01 48.74 -31.12
C THR A 149 27.29 49.43 -29.97
N GLY A 150 26.50 50.45 -30.29
CA GLY A 150 25.63 51.11 -29.32
C GLY A 150 24.78 50.09 -28.55
N PRO A 151 24.30 50.44 -27.35
CA PRO A 151 23.45 49.57 -26.56
C PRO A 151 22.27 49.15 -27.44
N ASP A 152 22.22 47.86 -27.80
CA ASP A 152 21.15 47.32 -28.62
C ASP A 152 19.85 47.55 -27.82
N PRO A 153 18.94 48.46 -28.25
CA PRO A 153 17.80 48.88 -27.43
C PRO A 153 16.84 47.71 -27.16
N TRP A 154 16.99 46.60 -27.88
CA TRP A 154 16.23 45.37 -27.69
C TRP A 154 16.81 44.43 -26.62
N ALA A 155 18.08 44.58 -26.23
CA ALA A 155 18.66 43.76 -25.15
C ALA A 155 18.07 44.09 -23.77
N ALA A 156 17.51 45.30 -23.59
CA ALA A 156 16.83 45.68 -22.36
C ALA A 156 15.43 45.05 -22.21
N ALA A 157 14.83 44.51 -23.28
CA ALA A 157 13.50 43.90 -23.23
C ALA A 157 13.50 42.50 -22.56
N SER A 158 14.65 41.81 -22.52
CA SER A 158 14.75 40.47 -21.93
C SER A 158 14.86 40.46 -20.40
N LEU A 159 15.11 41.62 -19.76
CA LEU A 159 15.13 41.72 -18.29
C LEU A 159 13.72 41.75 -17.68
N PHE A 160 12.68 41.89 -18.51
CA PHE A 160 11.27 41.87 -18.11
C PHE A 160 10.52 40.65 -18.66
N ALA A 161 11.23 39.66 -19.22
CA ALA A 161 10.58 38.39 -19.53
C ALA A 161 10.07 37.80 -18.20
N PRO A 162 8.76 37.59 -18.03
CA PRO A 162 8.24 36.96 -16.82
C PRO A 162 8.93 35.61 -16.71
N ALA A 163 9.57 35.35 -15.55
CA ALA A 163 10.14 34.06 -15.27
C ALA A 163 9.07 33.01 -15.59
N PRO A 164 9.40 31.96 -16.39
CA PRO A 164 8.42 30.94 -16.73
C PRO A 164 7.83 30.45 -15.42
N ALA A 165 6.51 30.59 -15.26
CA ALA A 165 5.83 30.13 -14.06
C ALA A 165 6.23 28.67 -13.85
N PRO A 166 6.64 28.27 -12.64
CA PRO A 166 7.00 26.88 -12.39
C PRO A 166 5.81 26.04 -12.86
N ALA A 167 6.06 25.06 -13.73
CA ALA A 167 5.04 24.13 -14.16
C ALA A 167 4.59 23.36 -12.92
N ILE A 168 3.47 23.77 -12.33
CA ILE A 168 2.93 23.12 -11.14
C ILE A 168 2.56 21.70 -11.57
N PRO A 169 3.08 20.66 -10.91
CA PRO A 169 2.78 19.29 -11.28
C PRO A 169 1.26 19.09 -11.18
N PRO A 170 0.62 18.48 -12.19
CA PRO A 170 -0.83 18.40 -12.24
C PRO A 170 -1.41 17.42 -11.21
N VAL A 171 -0.56 16.62 -10.57
CA VAL A 171 -0.92 15.56 -9.62
C VAL A 171 -0.14 15.77 -8.33
N HIS A 172 -0.79 15.51 -7.20
CA HIS A 172 -0.16 15.58 -5.88
C HIS A 172 1.11 14.71 -5.81
N PRO A 173 2.22 15.14 -5.20
CA PRO A 173 3.49 14.39 -5.20
C PRO A 173 3.39 12.94 -4.69
N CYS A 174 2.55 12.66 -3.70
CA CYS A 174 2.29 11.29 -3.21
C CYS A 174 1.51 10.40 -4.19
N LEU A 175 0.88 11.00 -5.20
CA LEU A 175 0.15 10.31 -6.26
C LEU A 175 0.90 10.34 -7.60
N ASP A 176 2.00 11.09 -7.72
CA ASP A 176 2.69 11.23 -9.00
C ASP A 176 3.57 10.00 -9.27
N GLY A 177 3.13 9.17 -10.21
CA GLY A 177 3.86 7.99 -10.66
C GLY A 177 4.97 8.29 -11.67
N ALA A 178 5.14 9.54 -12.11
CA ALA A 178 6.23 9.94 -12.98
C ALA A 178 7.55 10.19 -12.22
N ILE A 179 7.49 10.30 -10.89
CA ILE A 179 8.67 10.51 -10.05
C ILE A 179 9.39 9.16 -9.85
N GLU A 180 10.64 9.07 -10.32
CA GLU A 180 11.44 7.83 -10.22
C GLU A 180 11.70 7.40 -8.77
N THR A 181 11.80 8.36 -7.85
CA THR A 181 12.01 8.09 -6.43
C THR A 181 10.67 8.14 -5.70
N PRO A 182 10.09 7.00 -5.30
CA PRO A 182 8.82 7.00 -4.59
C PRO A 182 9.02 7.70 -3.23
N LEU A 183 8.34 8.83 -3.04
CA LEU A 183 8.26 9.51 -1.74
C LEU A 183 7.23 8.86 -0.80
N PHE A 184 6.59 7.80 -1.28
CA PHE A 184 5.37 7.24 -0.74
C PHE A 184 5.44 5.71 -0.76
N HIS A 185 4.95 5.09 0.30
CA HIS A 185 4.92 3.65 0.49
C HIS A 185 3.54 3.24 0.96
N PHE A 186 2.81 2.53 0.11
CA PHE A 186 1.46 2.08 0.40
C PHE A 186 1.26 0.68 -0.17
N ASP A 187 1.25 -0.30 0.74
CA ASP A 187 1.04 -1.70 0.37
C ASP A 187 -0.46 -2.00 0.34
N LEU A 188 -0.97 -2.24 -0.86
CA LEU A 188 -2.38 -2.51 -1.11
C LEU A 188 -2.81 -3.90 -0.64
N ALA A 189 -1.86 -4.81 -0.38
CA ALA A 189 -2.16 -6.15 0.12
C ALA A 189 -2.72 -6.13 1.56
N LEU A 190 -2.30 -5.14 2.34
CA LEU A 190 -2.65 -5.02 3.75
C LEU A 190 -4.12 -4.61 3.91
N LYS A 191 -4.81 -5.25 4.84
CA LYS A 191 -6.21 -4.89 5.18
C LYS A 191 -6.28 -3.51 5.84
N SER A 192 -5.27 -3.14 6.62
CA SER A 192 -5.19 -1.84 7.26
C SER A 192 -4.82 -0.75 6.26
N PHE A 193 -5.56 0.35 6.30
CA PHE A 193 -5.24 1.54 5.52
C PHE A 193 -4.14 2.34 6.23
N SER A 194 -2.87 2.08 5.89
CA SER A 194 -1.70 2.77 6.45
C SER A 194 -0.77 3.26 5.33
N PRO A 195 -1.14 4.36 4.65
CA PRO A 195 -0.23 5.02 3.72
C PRO A 195 0.92 5.67 4.48
N LEU A 196 2.15 5.40 4.06
CA LEU A 196 3.37 5.90 4.68
C LEU A 196 4.11 6.86 3.74
N ARG A 197 4.56 7.99 4.25
CA ARG A 197 5.50 8.90 3.58
C ARG A 197 6.93 8.51 3.94
N ILE A 198 7.81 8.54 2.96
CA ILE A 198 9.24 8.32 3.15
C ILE A 198 9.89 9.68 3.43
N ILE A 199 10.32 9.90 4.67
CA ILE A 199 10.99 11.15 5.08
C ILE A 199 12.45 11.15 4.62
N SER A 200 13.10 9.98 4.69
CA SER A 200 14.49 9.79 4.30
C SER A 200 14.67 8.42 3.69
N ALA A 201 14.94 8.39 2.38
CA ALA A 201 15.19 7.15 1.65
C ALA A 201 16.46 6.44 2.15
N ALA A 202 17.52 7.19 2.45
CA ALA A 202 18.80 6.65 2.92
C ALA A 202 18.70 5.96 4.29
N GLN A 203 17.79 6.43 5.16
CA GLN A 203 17.61 5.90 6.51
C GLN A 203 16.38 4.99 6.63
N ASN A 204 15.62 4.80 5.55
CA ASN A 204 14.35 4.09 5.53
C ASN A 204 13.36 4.59 6.62
N VAL A 205 13.40 5.90 6.91
CA VAL A 205 12.49 6.51 7.90
C VAL A 205 11.16 6.77 7.22
N LYS A 206 10.14 6.05 7.69
CA LYS A 206 8.75 6.16 7.23
C LYS A 206 7.90 6.78 8.33
N ALA A 207 6.96 7.63 7.95
CA ALA A 207 5.95 8.18 8.83
C ALA A 207 4.57 8.00 8.20
N GLU A 208 3.55 7.72 9.01
CA GLU A 208 2.17 7.69 8.53
C GLU A 208 1.75 9.06 8.00
N LEU A 209 0.95 9.08 6.93
CA LEU A 209 0.36 10.32 6.43
C LEU A 209 -0.58 10.89 7.49
N THR A 210 -0.42 12.18 7.76
CA THR A 210 -1.26 12.90 8.70
C THR A 210 -2.64 13.15 8.10
N SER A 211 -3.64 13.40 8.96
CA SER A 211 -4.99 13.76 8.50
C SER A 211 -5.04 15.08 7.74
N GLU A 212 -4.05 15.95 7.94
CA GLU A 212 -3.91 17.21 7.22
C GLU A 212 -3.43 16.95 5.79
N GLU A 213 -2.37 16.15 5.62
CA GLU A 213 -1.86 15.74 4.30
C GLU A 213 -2.93 14.98 3.48
N LEU A 214 -3.71 14.11 4.12
CA LEU A 214 -4.80 13.38 3.44
C LEU A 214 -5.93 14.31 2.95
N ARG A 215 -6.07 15.52 3.50
CA ARG A 215 -7.07 16.52 3.08
C ARG A 215 -6.56 17.43 1.97
N GLU A 216 -5.30 17.33 1.59
CA GLU A 216 -4.74 18.14 0.50
C GLU A 216 -5.39 17.75 -0.85
N PRO A 217 -5.58 18.70 -1.78
CA PRO A 217 -6.11 18.40 -3.11
C PRO A 217 -5.23 17.38 -3.84
N ALA A 218 -5.85 16.35 -4.42
CA ALA A 218 -5.13 15.32 -5.17
C ALA A 218 -4.61 15.81 -6.54
N PHE A 219 -5.22 16.85 -7.10
CA PHE A 219 -4.98 17.32 -8.47
C PHE A 219 -4.92 18.84 -8.55
N TYR A 220 -4.10 19.33 -9.48
CA TYR A 220 -4.01 20.75 -9.84
C TYR A 220 -4.08 20.93 -11.38
N PRO A 221 -5.05 21.68 -11.92
CA PRO A 221 -6.19 22.29 -11.24
C PRO A 221 -7.11 21.23 -10.59
N THR A 222 -7.91 21.66 -9.62
CA THR A 222 -8.80 20.76 -8.87
C THR A 222 -9.83 20.11 -9.79
N ARG A 223 -10.08 18.81 -9.60
CA ARG A 223 -11.04 18.02 -10.38
C ARG A 223 -12.16 17.51 -9.49
N THR A 224 -13.35 17.37 -10.07
CA THR A 224 -14.57 16.84 -9.42
C THR A 224 -14.90 15.42 -9.85
N ALA A 225 -14.34 14.98 -10.98
CA ALA A 225 -14.48 13.64 -11.54
C ALA A 225 -13.11 13.11 -12.00
N VAL A 226 -12.78 11.89 -11.60
CA VAL A 226 -11.54 11.20 -12.00
C VAL A 226 -11.82 9.72 -12.18
N ARG A 227 -11.27 9.12 -13.24
CA ARG A 227 -11.33 7.69 -13.48
C ARG A 227 -9.94 7.08 -13.39
N ILE A 228 -9.75 6.11 -12.51
CA ILE A 228 -8.47 5.42 -12.31
C ILE A 228 -8.58 4.01 -12.88
N MET A 229 -7.63 3.64 -13.73
CA MET A 229 -7.57 2.33 -14.39
C MET A 229 -6.26 1.64 -14.09
N HIS A 230 -6.29 0.33 -13.87
CA HIS A 230 -5.09 -0.49 -13.77
C HIS A 230 -4.99 -1.41 -14.98
N PRO A 231 -3.81 -1.60 -15.60
CA PRO A 231 -3.67 -2.45 -16.78
C PRO A 231 -4.18 -3.88 -16.60
N ARG A 232 -3.97 -4.49 -15.42
CA ARG A 232 -4.46 -5.86 -15.13
C ARG A 232 -5.89 -5.92 -14.60
N LEU A 233 -6.50 -4.78 -14.29
CA LEU A 233 -7.86 -4.68 -13.76
C LEU A 233 -8.69 -3.72 -14.63
N ALA A 234 -8.54 -3.80 -15.96
CA ALA A 234 -9.24 -2.92 -16.88
C ALA A 234 -10.77 -3.00 -16.74
N PHE A 235 -11.28 -4.16 -16.30
CA PHE A 235 -12.70 -4.40 -16.03
C PHE A 235 -13.21 -3.76 -14.74
N TYR A 236 -12.33 -3.25 -13.87
CA TYR A 236 -12.68 -2.60 -12.61
C TYR A 236 -12.13 -1.17 -12.54
N PRO A 237 -12.63 -0.27 -13.38
CA PRO A 237 -12.32 1.15 -13.25
C PRO A 237 -12.76 1.65 -11.88
N ILE A 238 -12.02 2.61 -11.35
CA ILE A 238 -12.34 3.29 -10.09
C ILE A 238 -12.77 4.70 -10.45
N ASP A 239 -14.07 4.93 -10.40
CA ASP A 239 -14.66 6.23 -10.72
C ASP A 239 -14.86 7.03 -9.43
N LEU A 240 -14.11 8.12 -9.33
CA LEU A 240 -14.19 9.11 -8.27
C LEU A 240 -15.02 10.27 -8.79
N ASN A 241 -16.32 10.23 -8.54
CA ASN A 241 -17.22 11.32 -8.84
C ASN A 241 -17.73 11.92 -7.54
N GLN A 242 -17.65 13.24 -7.42
CA GLN A 242 -18.34 13.90 -6.34
C GLN A 242 -19.84 13.80 -6.55
N PRO A 243 -20.62 13.59 -5.47
CA PRO A 243 -22.06 13.46 -5.57
C PRO A 243 -22.60 14.73 -6.24
N GLU A 244 -23.30 14.55 -7.36
CA GLU A 244 -23.98 15.64 -8.03
C GLU A 244 -25.03 16.18 -7.05
N LEU A 245 -24.79 17.36 -6.50
CA LEU A 245 -25.77 18.00 -5.62
C LEU A 245 -27.04 18.21 -6.44
N ALA A 246 -28.19 18.02 -5.76
CA ALA A 246 -29.49 18.31 -6.33
C ALA A 246 -29.50 19.69 -7.00
N GLU A 247 -30.16 19.77 -8.17
CA GLU A 247 -30.21 20.96 -9.02
C GLU A 247 -30.36 22.26 -8.19
N GLY A 248 -29.37 23.15 -8.26
CA GLY A 248 -29.42 24.47 -7.64
C GLY A 248 -28.24 24.87 -6.74
N VAL A 249 -27.32 23.95 -6.41
CA VAL A 249 -26.08 24.33 -5.69
C VAL A 249 -24.98 24.68 -6.70
N ALA A 250 -24.40 25.87 -6.55
CA ALA A 250 -23.34 26.35 -7.44
C ALA A 250 -22.11 25.42 -7.41
N ALA A 251 -21.57 25.10 -8.58
CA ALA A 251 -20.41 24.21 -8.74
C ALA A 251 -19.15 24.66 -7.98
N ALA A 252 -19.06 25.93 -7.59
CA ALA A 252 -17.97 26.46 -6.77
C ALA A 252 -18.00 26.00 -5.30
N ALA A 253 -19.05 25.31 -4.86
CA ALA A 253 -19.21 24.87 -3.48
C ALA A 253 -18.66 23.47 -3.19
N PHE A 254 -18.25 22.72 -4.21
CA PHE A 254 -17.73 21.38 -4.00
C PHE A 254 -16.29 21.42 -3.45
N PRO A 255 -15.98 20.66 -2.38
CA PRO A 255 -14.58 20.47 -1.99
C PRO A 255 -13.84 19.82 -3.15
N PRO A 256 -12.53 20.04 -3.36
CA PRO A 256 -11.79 19.29 -4.36
C PRO A 256 -11.65 17.81 -3.97
N ILE A 257 -11.43 16.91 -4.93
CA ILE A 257 -11.03 15.52 -4.62
C ILE A 257 -9.72 15.57 -3.83
N ALA A 258 -9.73 15.04 -2.61
CA ALA A 258 -8.56 15.04 -1.73
C ALA A 258 -7.66 13.81 -1.97
N LEU A 259 -6.41 13.88 -1.53
CA LEU A 259 -5.46 12.77 -1.55
C LEU A 259 -6.02 11.52 -0.88
N GLY A 260 -6.65 11.69 0.29
CA GLY A 260 -7.27 10.61 1.04
C GLY A 260 -8.40 9.93 0.28
N ASP A 261 -9.23 10.70 -0.46
CA ASP A 261 -10.34 10.14 -1.24
C ASP A 261 -9.82 9.17 -2.31
N VAL A 262 -8.75 9.56 -3.00
CA VAL A 262 -8.10 8.75 -4.03
C VAL A 262 -7.54 7.45 -3.44
N LEU A 263 -6.73 7.56 -2.38
CA LEU A 263 -6.08 6.39 -1.78
C LEU A 263 -7.10 5.42 -1.17
N VAL A 264 -8.14 5.93 -0.50
CA VAL A 264 -9.20 5.11 0.09
C VAL A 264 -10.02 4.42 -0.99
N ALA A 265 -10.36 5.10 -2.09
CA ALA A 265 -11.09 4.49 -3.18
C ALA A 265 -10.30 3.36 -3.84
N ILE A 266 -8.99 3.55 -4.07
CA ILE A 266 -8.10 2.50 -4.57
C ILE A 266 -8.08 1.30 -3.63
N HIS A 267 -7.84 1.53 -2.34
CA HIS A 267 -7.78 0.48 -1.33
C HIS A 267 -9.07 -0.33 -1.26
N ARG A 268 -10.21 0.36 -1.11
CA ARG A 268 -11.53 -0.29 -1.03
C ARG A 268 -11.87 -1.07 -2.28
N SER A 269 -11.61 -0.51 -3.46
CA SER A 269 -11.87 -1.20 -4.73
C SER A 269 -11.06 -2.49 -4.81
N LEU A 270 -9.76 -2.45 -4.49
CA LEU A 270 -8.89 -3.62 -4.56
C LEU A 270 -9.20 -4.69 -3.50
N HIS A 271 -9.74 -4.29 -2.34
CA HIS A 271 -10.18 -5.22 -1.30
C HIS A 271 -11.58 -5.80 -1.53
N THR A 272 -12.23 -5.47 -2.64
CA THR A 272 -13.52 -6.07 -3.02
C THR A 272 -13.30 -7.52 -3.50
N ARG A 273 -14.19 -8.42 -3.07
CA ARG A 273 -14.21 -9.83 -3.49
C ARG A 273 -14.53 -9.94 -4.99
N ILE A 274 -13.87 -10.85 -5.69
CA ILE A 274 -14.18 -11.13 -7.10
C ILE A 274 -15.42 -12.02 -7.24
N THR A 275 -16.08 -11.94 -8.37
CA THR A 275 -17.19 -12.85 -8.69
C THR A 275 -16.67 -14.17 -9.29
N PRO A 276 -17.46 -15.26 -9.28
CA PRO A 276 -17.10 -16.50 -9.98
C PRO A 276 -16.89 -16.29 -11.48
N ASP A 277 -17.70 -15.45 -12.12
CA ASP A 277 -17.60 -15.15 -13.55
C ASP A 277 -16.23 -14.52 -13.88
N ASP A 278 -15.77 -13.60 -13.03
CA ASP A 278 -14.45 -12.97 -13.17
C ASP A 278 -13.30 -13.99 -13.05
N TRP A 279 -13.48 -15.01 -12.22
CA TRP A 279 -12.51 -16.09 -12.05
C TRP A 279 -12.45 -17.01 -13.28
N GLU A 280 -13.60 -17.29 -13.90
CA GLU A 280 -13.71 -18.14 -15.09
C GLU A 280 -13.10 -17.50 -16.34
N VAL A 281 -13.05 -16.16 -16.41
CA VAL A 281 -12.39 -15.42 -17.50
C VAL A 281 -10.87 -15.62 -17.50
N LEU A 282 -10.27 -15.91 -16.33
CA LEU A 282 -8.83 -16.12 -16.22
C LEU A 282 -8.39 -17.42 -16.88
N SER A 283 -7.23 -17.39 -17.54
CA SER A 283 -6.56 -18.62 -17.99
C SER A 283 -6.14 -19.49 -16.79
N GLN A 284 -5.92 -20.78 -17.01
CA GLN A 284 -5.51 -21.71 -15.94
C GLN A 284 -4.19 -21.27 -15.25
N GLU A 285 -3.25 -20.72 -16.01
CA GLU A 285 -2.00 -20.18 -15.48
C GLU A 285 -2.24 -18.95 -14.60
N GLU A 286 -3.11 -18.04 -15.02
CA GLU A 286 -3.50 -16.87 -14.23
C GLU A 286 -4.25 -17.26 -12.97
N GLN A 287 -5.19 -18.21 -13.04
CA GLN A 287 -5.90 -18.73 -11.87
C GLN A 287 -4.91 -19.31 -10.84
N ALA A 288 -3.91 -20.07 -11.30
CA ALA A 288 -2.86 -20.59 -10.41
C ALA A 288 -2.04 -19.45 -9.78
N ALA A 289 -1.67 -18.43 -10.55
CA ALA A 289 -0.92 -17.28 -10.06
C ALA A 289 -1.72 -16.43 -9.05
N VAL A 290 -2.99 -16.15 -9.33
CA VAL A 290 -3.90 -15.44 -8.41
C VAL A 290 -4.14 -16.28 -7.15
N GLY A 291 -4.32 -17.60 -7.27
CA GLY A 291 -4.47 -18.50 -6.12
C GLY A 291 -3.24 -18.52 -5.21
N GLN A 292 -2.03 -18.45 -5.77
CA GLN A 292 -0.80 -18.30 -5.00
C GLN A 292 -0.71 -16.93 -4.32
N ALA A 293 -1.08 -15.85 -5.03
CA ALA A 293 -1.10 -14.51 -4.49
C ALA A 293 -2.08 -14.36 -3.31
N PHE A 294 -3.29 -14.91 -3.45
CA PHE A 294 -4.29 -15.02 -2.39
C PHE A 294 -3.73 -15.77 -1.16
N THR A 295 -3.13 -16.94 -1.36
CA THR A 295 -2.54 -17.72 -0.26
C THR A 295 -1.44 -16.95 0.46
N ARG A 296 -0.60 -16.22 -0.29
CA ARG A 296 0.44 -15.36 0.29
C ARG A 296 -0.16 -14.18 1.05
N ARG A 297 -1.20 -13.52 0.53
CA ARG A 297 -1.90 -12.41 1.20
C ARG A 297 -2.46 -12.86 2.55
N CYS A 298 -3.20 -13.98 2.61
CA CYS A 298 -3.75 -14.49 3.86
C CYS A 298 -2.67 -14.76 4.91
N ARG A 299 -1.52 -15.31 4.49
CA ARG A 299 -0.37 -15.53 5.39
C ARG A 299 0.26 -14.22 5.84
N ASN A 300 0.48 -13.27 4.93
CA ASN A 300 1.09 -11.99 5.26
C ASN A 300 0.21 -11.18 6.23
N GLU A 301 -1.11 -11.19 6.03
CA GLU A 301 -2.05 -10.49 6.91
C GLU A 301 -2.07 -11.09 8.32
N ALA A 302 -2.07 -12.43 8.42
CA ALA A 302 -1.91 -13.10 9.70
C ALA A 302 -0.56 -12.72 10.36
N ALA A 303 0.51 -12.53 9.58
CA ALA A 303 1.81 -12.09 10.09
C ALA A 303 1.81 -10.66 10.61
N ALA A 304 1.29 -9.74 9.81
CA ALA A 304 1.23 -8.34 10.14
C ALA A 304 0.39 -8.12 11.42
N SER A 305 -0.71 -8.86 11.55
CA SER A 305 -1.59 -8.80 12.71
C SER A 305 -0.99 -9.43 13.96
N THR A 306 0.02 -10.31 13.82
CA THR A 306 0.50 -11.09 14.95
C THR A 306 1.31 -10.25 15.91
N GLY A 307 2.18 -9.30 15.54
CA GLY A 307 2.76 -8.31 16.47
C GLY A 307 3.24 -8.78 17.87
N GLY A 308 3.57 -10.07 18.08
CA GLY A 308 3.84 -10.68 19.40
C GLY A 308 2.75 -11.61 20.00
N VAL A 309 1.65 -11.87 19.29
CA VAL A 309 0.55 -12.76 19.67
C VAL A 309 0.96 -14.24 19.47
N PRO A 310 0.47 -15.19 20.29
CA PRO A 310 0.81 -16.60 20.16
C PRO A 310 0.40 -17.22 18.80
N ALA A 311 1.18 -18.18 18.32
CA ALA A 311 0.98 -18.88 17.04
C ALA A 311 -0.42 -19.52 16.87
N ALA A 312 -1.16 -19.75 17.96
CA ALA A 312 -2.53 -20.26 17.90
C ALA A 312 -3.50 -19.27 17.21
N HIS A 313 -3.33 -17.96 17.43
CA HIS A 313 -4.23 -16.95 16.88
C HIS A 313 -3.95 -16.66 15.40
N TRP A 314 -2.72 -16.92 14.93
CA TRP A 314 -2.36 -16.84 13.52
C TRP A 314 -3.33 -17.62 12.63
N LYS A 315 -3.61 -18.88 13.01
CA LYS A 315 -4.45 -19.79 12.21
C LYS A 315 -5.88 -19.29 12.12
N GLU A 316 -6.38 -18.65 13.18
CA GLU A 316 -7.71 -18.05 13.19
C GLU A 316 -7.80 -16.87 12.23
N ILE A 317 -6.82 -15.95 12.26
CA ILE A 317 -6.74 -14.80 11.35
C ILE A 317 -6.59 -15.27 9.90
N GLU A 318 -5.71 -16.24 9.62
CA GLU A 318 -5.55 -16.81 8.28
C GLU A 318 -6.85 -17.47 7.79
N THR A 319 -7.57 -18.17 8.67
CA THR A 319 -8.86 -18.79 8.32
C THR A 319 -9.93 -17.74 8.04
N ALA A 320 -9.98 -16.68 8.84
CA ALA A 320 -10.89 -15.55 8.63
C ALA A 320 -10.63 -14.87 7.27
N GLU A 321 -9.36 -14.58 6.95
CA GLU A 321 -8.97 -14.00 5.66
C GLU A 321 -9.27 -14.95 4.48
N ARG A 322 -9.14 -16.27 4.67
CA ARG A 322 -9.52 -17.24 3.64
C ARG A 322 -11.02 -17.26 3.37
N ASN A 323 -11.84 -17.05 4.40
CA ASN A 323 -13.30 -17.03 4.27
C ASN A 323 -13.79 -15.80 3.47
N GLU A 324 -13.02 -14.71 3.44
CA GLU A 324 -13.32 -13.55 2.58
C GLU A 324 -13.12 -13.86 1.09
N GLY A 325 -12.38 -14.93 0.77
CA GLY A 325 -12.12 -15.37 -0.59
C GLY A 325 -11.12 -14.49 -1.34
N VAL A 326 -11.04 -14.72 -2.66
CA VAL A 326 -10.12 -13.98 -3.54
C VAL A 326 -10.63 -12.55 -3.74
N LYS A 327 -9.71 -11.59 -3.61
CA LYS A 327 -9.98 -10.16 -3.78
C LYS A 327 -9.32 -9.65 -5.06
N ARG A 328 -9.77 -8.49 -5.56
CA ARG A 328 -9.19 -7.86 -6.76
C ARG A 328 -7.69 -7.56 -6.61
N VAL A 329 -7.21 -7.30 -5.39
CA VAL A 329 -5.77 -7.13 -5.10
C VAL A 329 -4.94 -8.37 -5.44
N ASP A 330 -5.53 -9.58 -5.40
CA ASP A 330 -4.81 -10.82 -5.66
C ASP A 330 -4.44 -10.96 -7.16
N PHE A 331 -5.16 -10.26 -8.06
CA PHE A 331 -4.85 -10.18 -9.49
C PHE A 331 -3.57 -9.37 -9.78
N LEU A 332 -3.07 -8.63 -8.79
CA LEU A 332 -1.78 -7.96 -8.92
C LEU A 332 -0.61 -8.97 -8.81
N VAL A 333 -0.86 -10.22 -8.40
CA VAL A 333 0.12 -11.32 -8.34
C VAL A 333 1.35 -10.96 -7.50
N GLY A 334 1.15 -10.18 -6.44
CA GLY A 334 2.23 -9.68 -5.57
C GLY A 334 2.76 -8.31 -5.90
N LYS A 335 2.26 -7.71 -6.99
CA LYS A 335 2.58 -6.35 -7.34
C LYS A 335 1.73 -5.34 -6.59
N THR A 336 1.75 -5.41 -5.26
CA THR A 336 0.79 -4.71 -4.39
C THR A 336 1.30 -3.38 -3.88
N MET A 337 2.54 -3.01 -4.17
CA MET A 337 3.07 -1.70 -3.81
C MET A 337 2.53 -0.63 -4.75
N PHE A 338 1.80 0.34 -4.21
CA PHE A 338 1.33 1.50 -4.96
C PHE A 338 2.51 2.41 -5.29
N LYS A 339 2.69 2.73 -6.58
CA LYS A 339 3.80 3.59 -7.07
C LYS A 339 3.34 4.98 -7.50
N GLY A 340 2.04 5.16 -7.73
CA GLY A 340 1.47 6.42 -8.17
C GLY A 340 0.47 6.24 -9.30
N LEU A 341 0.08 7.38 -9.85
CA LEU A 341 -0.83 7.57 -10.96
C LEU A 341 -0.07 8.29 -12.09
N VAL A 342 -0.29 7.85 -13.31
CA VAL A 342 0.22 8.51 -14.52
C VAL A 342 -0.97 8.85 -15.41
N ARG A 343 -0.94 10.04 -16.01
CA ARG A 343 -2.01 10.48 -16.92
C ARG A 343 -2.07 9.54 -18.12
N SER A 344 -3.27 9.11 -18.50
CA SER A 344 -3.43 8.33 -19.73
C SER A 344 -3.19 9.22 -20.95
N GLU A 345 -2.53 8.70 -21.98
CA GLU A 345 -2.33 9.40 -23.26
C GLU A 345 -3.64 9.50 -24.06
N GLU A 346 -4.51 8.50 -23.90
CA GLU A 346 -5.77 8.37 -24.65
C GLU A 346 -6.83 9.36 -24.20
N ASP A 347 -6.84 9.72 -22.91
CA ASP A 347 -7.78 10.67 -22.33
C ASP A 347 -7.05 11.54 -21.31
N PRO A 348 -6.50 12.68 -21.75
CA PRO A 348 -5.81 13.58 -20.84
C PRO A 348 -6.77 14.16 -19.78
N ASP A 349 -8.07 14.24 -20.03
CA ASP A 349 -8.93 15.12 -19.23
C ASP A 349 -9.50 14.47 -17.98
N GLY A 350 -9.38 13.15 -17.81
CA GLY A 350 -9.94 12.49 -16.64
C GLY A 350 -9.38 11.13 -16.26
N VAL A 351 -8.61 10.48 -17.14
CA VAL A 351 -8.19 9.09 -16.93
C VAL A 351 -6.74 9.00 -16.46
N PHE A 352 -6.55 8.31 -15.34
CA PHE A 352 -5.24 8.03 -14.78
C PHE A 352 -5.00 6.52 -14.76
N ARG A 353 -3.79 6.14 -15.16
CA ARG A 353 -3.27 4.78 -15.04
C ARG A 353 -2.59 4.61 -13.68
N PHE A 354 -3.08 3.66 -12.91
CA PHE A 354 -2.45 3.21 -11.68
C PHE A 354 -1.20 2.35 -12.00
N ILE A 355 -0.08 2.65 -11.35
CA ILE A 355 1.16 1.90 -11.45
C ILE A 355 1.42 1.14 -10.14
N SER A 356 1.74 -0.15 -10.28
CA SER A 356 2.21 -0.99 -9.19
C SER A 356 3.45 -1.80 -9.58
N ASP A 357 4.31 -2.05 -8.60
CA ASP A 357 5.60 -2.75 -8.77
C ASP A 357 5.49 -4.25 -8.59
#